data_AF-A0A7J8XHD5-F1
#
_entry.id   AF-A0A7J8XHD5-F1
#
_cell.length_a   1.000
_cell.length_b   1.000
_cell.length_c   1.000
_cell.angle_alpha   90.00
_cell.angle_beta   90.00
_cell.angle_gamma   90.00
#
_symmetry.space_group_name_H-M   'P 1'
#
loop_
_entity.id
_entity.type
_entity.pdbx_description
1 polymer ?
#
loop_
_entity_poly.entity_id
_entity_poly.type
_entity_poly.pdbx_seq_one_letter_code
_entity_poly.pdbx_strand_id
1 'polypeptide(L)'
;MASLNLGYWVQSYSMSNQVSSISKSFPLPRSLPFNPLTTQSSSTLKKVNFTSLPSITSVLTKEDIVKEEEQDPQKSSFDFNSYMLQKASAVNQALESAVSLCDPVKIHEAMRYSLLAGGKRVRPVLCLAACALVGGRESMAMPAACAVEMIHTMSLIHDDLPCMDNDDLRRGKPTNHKVFGEDIAVLAGDALLAFAFEHIAVSTVGVPPSRIVRGIGELAKAIGGEGLVAGQV
;
A
#
# COMPACT_ATOMS: atom_id res chain seq x y z
N MET A 1 -37.77 -24.23 -34.35
CA MET A 1 -37.85 -22.84 -34.83
C MET A 1 -39.02 -22.17 -34.15
N ALA A 2 -38.76 -21.40 -33.10
CA ALA A 2 -39.78 -20.61 -32.41
C ALA A 2 -39.15 -19.25 -32.11
N SER A 3 -39.42 -18.29 -32.98
CA SER A 3 -39.10 -16.88 -32.83
C SER A 3 -40.14 -16.25 -31.92
N LEU A 4 -39.75 -15.82 -30.73
CA LEU A 4 -40.55 -14.94 -29.89
C LEU A 4 -39.90 -13.56 -29.87
N ASN A 5 -40.67 -12.62 -30.40
CA ASN A 5 -40.39 -11.20 -30.53
C ASN A 5 -40.78 -10.55 -29.20
N LEU A 6 -39.83 -9.92 -28.49
CA LEU A 6 -40.10 -9.06 -27.33
C LEU A 6 -39.65 -7.64 -27.67
N GLY A 7 -40.58 -6.87 -28.22
CA GLY A 7 -40.51 -5.41 -28.18
C GLY A 7 -41.04 -4.89 -26.84
N TYR A 8 -40.74 -3.60 -26.60
CA TYR A 8 -41.16 -2.73 -25.49
C TYR A 8 -40.31 -2.83 -24.22
N TRP A 9 -39.36 -1.90 -24.08
CA TRP A 9 -39.27 -0.92 -22.98
C TRP A 9 -38.34 0.22 -23.42
N VAL A 10 -38.92 1.27 -24.00
CA VAL A 10 -38.31 2.61 -24.09
C VAL A 10 -39.21 3.51 -23.26
N GLN A 11 -38.68 4.09 -22.18
CA GLN A 11 -39.24 5.31 -21.63
C GLN A 11 -38.10 6.20 -21.11
N SER A 12 -37.66 7.09 -22.00
CA SER A 12 -36.77 8.19 -21.70
C SER A 12 -37.53 9.23 -20.87
N TYR A 13 -37.06 9.54 -19.66
CA TYR A 13 -37.47 10.76 -18.96
C TYR A 13 -36.34 11.78 -19.04
N SER A 14 -36.57 12.78 -19.89
CA SER A 14 -35.85 14.05 -19.92
C SER A 14 -36.59 15.03 -19.00
N MET A 15 -35.89 15.67 -18.07
CA MET A 15 -36.38 16.88 -17.40
C MET A 15 -35.26 17.91 -17.36
N SER A 16 -35.42 18.94 -18.19
CA SER A 16 -34.59 20.14 -18.24
C SER A 16 -34.88 21.12 -17.10
N ASN A 17 -33.81 21.72 -16.61
CA ASN A 17 -33.65 23.10 -16.13
C ASN A 17 -34.84 23.83 -15.50
N GLN A 18 -34.77 24.01 -14.18
CA GLN A 18 -35.17 25.26 -13.54
C GLN A 18 -34.10 25.74 -12.56
N VAL A 19 -33.42 26.81 -12.95
CA VAL A 19 -32.60 27.64 -12.08
C VAL A 19 -33.54 28.56 -11.32
N SER A 20 -33.58 28.44 -9.99
CA SER A 20 -34.14 29.47 -9.12
C SER A 20 -33.16 29.72 -7.97
N SER A 21 -32.71 30.96 -7.89
CA SER A 21 -31.82 31.50 -6.87
C SER A 21 -32.50 31.50 -5.50
N ILE A 22 -32.01 30.68 -4.58
CA ILE A 22 -32.33 30.79 -3.16
C ILE A 22 -31.02 31.03 -2.42
N SER A 23 -30.72 32.31 -2.22
CA SER A 23 -29.72 32.80 -1.28
C SER A 23 -30.21 32.52 0.15
N LYS A 24 -29.69 31.46 0.78
CA LYS A 24 -29.76 31.28 2.22
C LYS A 24 -28.34 31.18 2.77
N SER A 25 -27.90 32.29 3.35
CA SER A 25 -26.68 32.44 4.13
C SER A 25 -26.69 31.47 5.32
N PHE A 26 -25.79 30.49 5.29
CA PHE A 26 -25.48 29.68 6.46
C PHE A 26 -24.46 30.43 7.34
N PRO A 27 -24.76 30.71 8.63
CA PRO A 27 -23.78 31.29 9.52
C PRO A 27 -22.72 30.24 9.90
N LEU A 28 -21.46 30.54 9.58
CA LEU A 28 -20.28 29.82 10.05
C LEU A 28 -20.25 29.80 11.59
N PRO A 29 -20.06 28.65 12.25
CA PRO A 29 -19.75 28.63 13.67
C PRO A 29 -18.34 29.21 13.91
N ARG A 30 -18.30 30.17 14.85
CA ARG A 30 -17.12 30.91 15.31
C ARG A 30 -15.96 29.97 15.69
N SER A 31 -14.77 30.42 15.32
CA SER A 31 -13.45 30.01 15.81
C SER A 31 -13.44 29.65 17.30
N LEU A 32 -12.99 28.43 17.60
CA LEU A 32 -12.58 28.03 18.95
C LEU A 32 -11.28 28.78 19.33
N PRO A 33 -11.15 29.31 20.55
CA PRO A 33 -9.92 29.97 20.97
C PRO A 33 -8.80 28.95 21.19
N PHE A 34 -7.71 29.13 20.45
CA PHE A 34 -6.41 28.50 20.70
C PHE A 34 -5.89 29.01 22.06
N ASN A 35 -5.69 28.12 23.03
CA ASN A 35 -5.01 28.42 24.28
C ASN A 35 -3.53 28.00 24.17
N PRO A 36 -2.57 28.93 24.13
CA PRO A 36 -1.15 28.58 24.23
C PRO A 36 -0.79 28.32 25.69
N LEU A 37 -0.50 27.07 26.03
CA LEU A 37 0.12 26.73 27.30
C LEU A 37 1.55 27.29 27.32
N THR A 38 1.72 28.31 28.16
CA THR A 38 3.00 28.85 28.58
C THR A 38 3.55 27.91 29.66
N THR A 39 4.68 27.25 29.40
CA THR A 39 5.46 26.59 30.45
C THR A 39 6.89 27.12 30.42
N GLN A 40 7.34 27.47 31.62
CA GLN A 40 8.50 28.26 31.91
C GLN A 40 9.80 27.48 31.67
N SER A 41 10.77 28.22 31.14
CA SER A 41 12.20 27.94 31.16
C SER A 41 12.71 27.55 32.55
N SER A 42 13.53 26.49 32.62
CA SER A 42 14.78 26.51 33.40
C SER A 42 15.72 25.35 33.01
N SER A 43 16.89 25.79 32.54
CA SER A 43 18.22 25.17 32.41
C SER A 43 18.51 23.82 33.11
N THR A 44 19.23 22.92 32.43
CA THR A 44 20.66 22.60 32.69
C THR A 44 21.24 21.76 31.54
N LEU A 45 22.19 22.33 30.78
CA LEU A 45 22.97 21.66 29.73
C LEU A 45 24.10 20.83 30.35
N LYS A 46 24.16 19.52 30.08
CA LYS A 46 25.36 18.70 30.34
C LYS A 46 26.13 18.48 29.05
N LYS A 47 27.35 18.99 29.06
CA LYS A 47 28.41 18.91 28.04
C LYS A 47 28.87 17.46 27.92
N VAL A 48 28.82 16.86 26.73
CA VAL A 48 29.49 15.57 26.44
C VAL A 48 30.70 15.89 25.55
N ASN A 49 31.89 15.61 26.07
CA ASN A 49 33.15 15.82 25.38
C ASN A 49 33.41 14.68 24.39
N PHE A 50 33.62 15.05 23.13
CA PHE A 50 34.25 14.21 22.11
C PHE A 50 35.75 14.14 22.38
N THR A 51 36.32 12.94 22.44
CA THR A 51 37.77 12.73 22.38
C THR A 51 38.12 11.72 21.29
N SER A 52 38.74 12.26 20.24
CA SER A 52 39.74 11.75 19.29
C SER A 52 40.07 10.24 19.22
N LEU A 53 40.08 9.77 17.96
CA LEU A 53 40.72 8.55 17.47
C LEU A 53 42.19 8.38 17.90
N PRO A 54 42.69 7.13 17.84
CA PRO A 54 43.98 6.89 17.21
C PRO A 54 43.87 5.94 16.01
N SER A 55 44.52 6.35 14.92
CA SER A 55 45.07 5.44 13.91
C SER A 55 46.13 4.53 14.54
N ILE A 56 46.25 3.28 14.07
CA ILE A 56 47.49 2.57 13.73
C ILE A 56 47.17 1.13 13.29
N THR A 57 47.43 0.89 12.01
CA THR A 57 48.18 -0.21 11.38
C THR A 57 47.90 -1.69 11.72
N SER A 58 47.77 -2.45 10.64
CA SER A 58 47.73 -3.90 10.49
C SER A 58 48.92 -4.66 11.07
N VAL A 59 48.66 -5.71 11.86
CA VAL A 59 49.56 -6.87 12.03
C VAL A 59 48.70 -8.14 12.16
N LEU A 60 48.92 -9.09 11.23
CA LEU A 60 48.52 -10.49 11.35
C LEU A 60 49.39 -11.18 12.41
N THR A 61 48.77 -11.85 13.37
CA THR A 61 49.23 -13.16 13.87
C THR A 61 48.02 -13.98 14.31
N LYS A 62 47.89 -15.17 13.72
CA LYS A 62 47.00 -16.25 14.14
C LYS A 62 47.37 -16.68 15.56
N GLU A 63 46.38 -17.03 16.38
CA GLU A 63 46.32 -18.30 17.13
C GLU A 63 45.04 -18.38 17.95
N ASP A 64 44.43 -19.56 17.87
CA ASP A 64 43.07 -19.88 18.28
C ASP A 64 42.85 -19.76 19.79
N ILE A 65 41.82 -18.99 20.16
CA ILE A 65 41.12 -19.21 21.43
C ILE A 65 39.65 -19.38 21.06
N VAL A 66 39.26 -20.64 20.89
CA VAL A 66 37.86 -21.07 20.91
C VAL A 66 37.35 -20.76 22.32
N LYS A 67 36.67 -19.61 22.47
CA LYS A 67 35.76 -19.42 23.59
C LYS A 67 34.48 -20.15 23.21
N GLU A 68 34.27 -21.30 23.85
CA GLU A 68 32.96 -21.93 23.92
C GLU A 68 32.02 -20.93 24.59
N GLU A 69 31.25 -20.20 23.77
CA GLU A 69 30.09 -19.46 24.27
C GLU A 69 29.07 -20.51 24.69
N GLU A 70 28.85 -20.65 26.00
CA GLU A 70 27.75 -21.39 26.58
C GLU A 70 26.43 -20.87 25.98
N GLN A 71 25.86 -21.64 25.04
CA GLN A 71 24.57 -21.35 24.45
C GLN A 71 23.48 -21.61 25.50
N ASP A 72 22.87 -20.53 25.97
CA ASP A 72 21.64 -20.55 26.77
C ASP A 72 20.54 -21.34 26.01
N PRO A 73 20.05 -22.49 26.52
CA PRO A 73 19.14 -23.38 25.79
C PRO A 73 17.73 -22.83 25.52
N GLN A 74 17.41 -21.59 25.92
CA GLN A 74 16.05 -21.05 25.89
C GLN A 74 15.84 -19.72 25.16
N LYS A 75 16.74 -19.30 24.25
CA LYS A 75 16.44 -18.18 23.36
C LYS A 75 16.08 -18.67 21.97
N SER A 76 14.79 -18.86 21.70
CA SER A 76 14.32 -19.06 20.33
C SER A 76 14.69 -17.81 19.51
N SER A 77 15.75 -17.92 18.72
CA SER A 77 16.18 -16.86 17.82
C SER A 77 15.09 -16.68 16.77
N PHE A 78 14.54 -15.47 16.67
CA PHE A 78 13.56 -15.14 15.63
C PHE A 78 14.27 -15.14 14.26
N ASP A 79 13.94 -16.11 13.41
CA ASP A 79 14.42 -16.15 12.03
C ASP A 79 13.59 -15.20 11.15
N PHE A 80 14.11 -13.99 10.98
CA PHE A 80 13.50 -12.96 10.13
C PHE A 80 13.39 -13.39 8.66
N ASN A 81 14.36 -14.12 8.12
CA ASN A 81 14.36 -14.50 6.71
C ASN A 81 13.25 -15.51 6.43
N SER A 82 13.13 -16.53 7.27
CA SER A 82 12.04 -17.52 7.19
C SER A 82 10.67 -16.85 7.37
N TYR A 83 10.54 -15.92 8.31
CA TYR A 83 9.31 -15.15 8.50
C TYR A 83 8.93 -14.36 7.23
N MET A 84 9.86 -13.60 6.66
CA MET A 84 9.61 -12.82 5.45
C MET A 84 9.21 -13.70 4.26
N LEU A 85 9.90 -14.83 4.05
CA LEU A 85 9.58 -15.77 2.98
C LEU A 85 8.19 -16.38 3.15
N GLN A 86 7.83 -16.79 4.37
CA GLN A 86 6.51 -17.35 4.65
C GLN A 86 5.40 -16.32 4.38
N LYS A 87 5.54 -15.10 4.89
CA LYS A 87 4.52 -14.05 4.69
C LYS A 87 4.44 -13.59 3.24
N ALA A 88 5.56 -13.43 2.55
CA ALA A 88 5.56 -13.10 1.13
C ALA A 88 4.87 -14.17 0.29
N SER A 89 5.06 -15.46 0.61
CA SER A 89 4.37 -16.58 -0.05
C SER A 89 2.85 -16.52 0.16
N ALA A 90 2.40 -16.33 1.41
CA ALA A 90 0.98 -16.21 1.73
C ALA A 90 0.33 -15.01 1.00
N VAL A 91 1.02 -13.87 0.95
CA VAL A 91 0.55 -12.68 0.21
C VAL A 91 0.49 -12.95 -1.29
N ASN A 92 1.49 -13.61 -1.88
CA ASN A 92 1.46 -13.95 -3.30
C ASN A 92 0.25 -14.83 -3.65
N GLN A 93 -0.07 -15.81 -2.81
CA GLN A 93 -1.26 -16.67 -3.00
C GLN A 93 -2.57 -15.87 -2.88
N ALA A 94 -2.63 -14.93 -1.92
CA ALA A 94 -3.79 -14.08 -1.74
C ALA A 94 -3.99 -13.11 -2.94
N LEU A 95 -2.91 -12.50 -3.44
CA LEU A 95 -2.95 -11.63 -4.63
C LEU A 95 -3.36 -12.38 -5.89
N GLU A 96 -2.81 -13.58 -6.09
CA GLU A 96 -3.16 -14.47 -7.20
C GLU A 96 -4.67 -14.80 -7.20
N SER A 97 -5.22 -15.07 -6.01
CA SER A 97 -6.63 -15.37 -5.83
C SER A 97 -7.53 -14.14 -5.97
N ALA A 98 -7.05 -12.96 -5.54
CA ALA A 98 -7.81 -11.72 -5.56
C ALA A 98 -7.99 -11.16 -6.97
N VAL A 99 -6.97 -11.24 -7.83
CA VAL A 99 -7.01 -10.71 -9.19
C VAL A 99 -7.04 -11.85 -10.19
N SER A 100 -8.20 -12.48 -10.37
CA SER A 100 -8.38 -13.53 -11.38
C SER A 100 -8.51 -12.93 -12.80
N LEU A 101 -8.31 -13.77 -13.82
CA LEU A 101 -8.57 -13.40 -15.21
C LEU A 101 -10.07 -13.42 -15.48
N CYS A 102 -10.61 -12.28 -15.90
CA CYS A 102 -11.97 -12.15 -16.40
C CYS A 102 -12.04 -11.08 -17.50
N ASP A 103 -13.20 -10.95 -18.15
CA ASP A 103 -13.42 -9.92 -19.16
C ASP A 103 -13.46 -8.52 -18.53
N PRO A 104 -12.77 -7.51 -19.10
CA PRO A 104 -11.92 -7.58 -20.29
C PRO A 104 -10.51 -8.15 -20.00
N VAL A 105 -10.18 -9.28 -20.64
CA VAL A 105 -8.98 -10.08 -20.33
C VAL A 105 -7.69 -9.27 -20.37
N LYS A 106 -7.52 -8.37 -21.36
CA LYS A 106 -6.28 -7.61 -21.55
C LYS A 106 -5.93 -6.72 -20.35
N ILE A 107 -6.93 -6.11 -19.70
CA ILE A 107 -6.70 -5.29 -18.49
C ILE A 107 -6.27 -6.19 -17.32
N HIS A 108 -6.96 -7.31 -17.12
CA HIS A 108 -6.64 -8.26 -16.06
C HIS A 108 -5.26 -8.90 -16.25
N GLU A 109 -4.86 -9.21 -17.49
CA GLU A 109 -3.50 -9.65 -17.82
C GLU A 109 -2.46 -8.58 -17.47
N ALA A 110 -2.69 -7.32 -17.83
CA ALA A 110 -1.79 -6.22 -17.53
C ALA A 110 -1.66 -5.96 -16.01
N MET A 111 -2.76 -5.99 -15.25
CA MET A 111 -2.75 -5.88 -13.79
C MET A 111 -1.92 -7.01 -13.17
N ARG A 112 -2.21 -8.25 -13.56
CA ARG A 112 -1.55 -9.46 -13.05
C ARG A 112 -0.08 -9.49 -13.41
N TYR A 113 0.29 -9.07 -14.62
CA TYR A 113 1.68 -9.06 -15.09
C TYR A 113 2.60 -8.32 -14.11
N SER A 114 2.24 -7.10 -13.73
CA SER A 114 3.03 -6.29 -12.80
C SER A 114 2.87 -6.76 -11.35
N LEU A 115 1.63 -7.04 -10.91
CA LEU A 115 1.33 -7.38 -9.51
C LEU A 115 1.98 -8.69 -9.08
N LEU A 116 2.01 -9.68 -9.97
CA LEU A 116 2.49 -11.04 -9.71
C LEU A 116 3.93 -11.26 -10.18
N ALA A 117 4.64 -10.21 -10.64
CA ALA A 117 6.07 -10.25 -10.96
C ALA A 117 6.99 -10.48 -9.73
N GLY A 118 6.41 -10.78 -8.57
CA GLY A 118 7.12 -11.04 -7.31
C GLY A 118 7.49 -9.75 -6.57
N GLY A 119 8.62 -9.78 -5.86
CA GLY A 119 9.10 -8.68 -5.02
C GLY A 119 9.23 -9.07 -3.55
N LYS A 120 9.77 -8.17 -2.74
CA LYS A 120 10.04 -8.42 -1.31
C LYS A 120 8.78 -8.42 -0.44
N ARG A 121 7.65 -7.89 -0.96
CA ARG A 121 6.36 -7.74 -0.27
C ARG A 121 6.45 -7.05 1.10
N VAL A 122 7.36 -6.09 1.24
CA VAL A 122 7.62 -5.40 2.52
C VAL A 122 6.35 -4.72 3.07
N ARG A 123 5.59 -4.02 2.23
CA ARG A 123 4.36 -3.30 2.64
C ARG A 123 3.28 -4.26 3.16
N PRO A 124 2.92 -5.35 2.44
CA PRO A 124 2.05 -6.39 2.97
C PRO A 124 2.52 -6.96 4.31
N VAL A 125 3.81 -7.33 4.41
CA VAL A 125 4.33 -7.95 5.62
C VAL A 125 4.28 -6.99 6.81
N LEU A 126 4.55 -5.69 6.60
CA LEU A 126 4.38 -4.67 7.64
C LEU A 126 2.91 -4.56 8.09
N CYS A 127 1.95 -4.59 7.17
CA CYS A 127 0.52 -4.59 7.49
C CYS A 127 0.13 -5.80 8.35
N LEU A 128 0.56 -7.00 7.95
CA LEU A 128 0.29 -8.24 8.66
C LEU A 128 0.97 -8.26 10.05
N ALA A 129 2.23 -7.84 10.13
CA ALA A 129 2.99 -7.76 11.36
C ALA A 129 2.36 -6.76 12.36
N ALA A 130 1.92 -5.59 11.89
CA ALA A 130 1.26 -4.60 12.73
C ALA A 130 -0.08 -5.13 13.28
N CYS A 131 -0.84 -5.86 12.47
CA CYS A 131 -2.07 -6.52 12.92
C CYS A 131 -1.77 -7.59 13.99
N ALA A 132 -0.78 -8.45 13.75
CA ALA A 132 -0.39 -9.50 14.69
C ALA A 132 0.15 -8.93 16.01
N LEU A 133 0.94 -7.86 15.94
CA LEU A 133 1.52 -7.18 17.11
C LEU A 133 0.46 -6.75 18.12
N VAL A 134 -0.72 -6.33 17.66
CA VAL A 134 -1.83 -5.89 18.51
C VAL A 134 -2.85 -7.00 18.79
N GLY A 135 -2.49 -8.26 18.54
CA GLY A 135 -3.33 -9.44 18.82
C GLY A 135 -4.36 -9.77 17.72
N GLY A 136 -4.27 -9.15 16.55
CA GLY A 136 -5.08 -9.50 15.40
C GLY A 136 -4.64 -10.81 14.73
N ARG A 137 -5.55 -11.42 13.97
CA ARG A 137 -5.24 -12.59 13.13
C ARG A 137 -4.89 -12.10 11.74
N GLU A 138 -3.93 -12.77 11.12
CA GLU A 138 -3.47 -12.46 9.76
C GLU A 138 -4.61 -12.37 8.75
N SER A 139 -5.60 -13.26 8.82
CA SER A 139 -6.76 -13.26 7.92
C SER A 139 -7.63 -12.00 8.01
N MET A 140 -7.60 -11.28 9.13
CA MET A 140 -8.30 -9.99 9.27
C MET A 140 -7.58 -8.85 8.52
N ALA A 141 -6.27 -8.97 8.30
CA ALA A 141 -5.46 -7.95 7.63
C ALA A 141 -5.06 -8.33 6.20
N MET A 142 -5.23 -9.58 5.78
CA MET A 142 -4.81 -10.04 4.44
C MET A 142 -5.42 -9.22 3.28
N PRO A 143 -6.71 -8.84 3.29
CA PRO A 143 -7.26 -7.97 2.24
C PRO A 143 -6.59 -6.59 2.20
N ALA A 144 -6.33 -5.99 3.36
CA ALA A 144 -5.61 -4.71 3.45
C ALA A 144 -4.14 -4.84 3.01
N ALA A 145 -3.48 -5.96 3.35
CA ALA A 145 -2.13 -6.27 2.90
C ALA A 145 -2.06 -6.43 1.38
N CYS A 146 -3.06 -7.06 0.76
CA CYS A 146 -3.17 -7.16 -0.70
C CYS A 146 -3.39 -5.77 -1.33
N ALA A 147 -4.31 -4.98 -0.78
CA ALA A 147 -4.63 -3.65 -1.28
C ALA A 147 -3.44 -2.69 -1.26
N VAL A 148 -2.61 -2.69 -0.20
CA VAL A 148 -1.39 -1.85 -0.18
C VAL A 148 -0.37 -2.27 -1.24
N GLU A 149 -0.30 -3.57 -1.60
CA GLU A 149 0.57 -4.02 -2.68
C GLU A 149 -0.01 -3.72 -4.07
N MET A 150 -1.34 -3.75 -4.23
CA MET A 150 -2.01 -3.30 -5.45
C MET A 150 -1.72 -1.83 -5.71
N ILE A 151 -1.84 -0.98 -4.68
CA ILE A 151 -1.51 0.46 -4.77
C ILE A 151 -0.02 0.66 -5.03
N HIS A 152 0.86 -0.08 -4.35
CA HIS A 152 2.29 0.00 -4.63
C HIS A 152 2.60 -0.39 -6.08
N THR A 153 1.94 -1.42 -6.60
CA THR A 153 2.16 -1.89 -7.97
C THR A 153 1.66 -0.88 -8.99
N MET A 154 0.47 -0.29 -8.79
CA MET A 154 -0.04 0.71 -9.72
C MET A 154 0.82 1.97 -9.77
N SER A 155 1.38 2.40 -8.63
CA SER A 155 2.27 3.56 -8.63
C SER A 155 3.50 3.31 -9.50
N LEU A 156 4.09 2.10 -9.42
CA LEU A 156 5.22 1.71 -10.27
C LEU A 156 4.83 1.62 -11.75
N ILE A 157 3.62 1.14 -12.07
CA ILE A 157 3.15 1.09 -13.46
C ILE A 157 3.07 2.50 -14.05
N HIS A 158 2.55 3.45 -13.28
CA HIS A 158 2.44 4.86 -13.70
C HIS A 158 3.80 5.56 -13.73
N ASP A 159 4.67 5.32 -12.75
CA ASP A 159 6.03 5.86 -12.72
C ASP A 159 6.86 5.41 -13.93
N ASP A 160 6.68 4.17 -14.39
CA ASP A 160 7.41 3.64 -15.55
C ASP A 160 6.94 4.27 -16.90
N LEU A 161 5.85 5.06 -16.95
CA LEU A 161 5.33 5.62 -18.22
C LEU A 161 6.30 6.63 -18.86
N PRO A 162 6.24 6.84 -20.20
CA PRO A 162 7.12 7.78 -20.89
C PRO A 162 7.06 9.24 -20.42
N CYS A 163 5.93 9.65 -19.83
CA CYS A 163 5.77 10.99 -19.26
C CYS A 163 6.29 11.14 -17.82
N MET A 164 6.71 10.03 -17.20
CA MET A 164 7.25 9.96 -15.83
C MET A 164 8.74 9.59 -15.90
N ASP A 165 9.14 8.39 -15.48
CA ASP A 165 10.55 7.95 -15.51
C ASP A 165 10.95 7.37 -16.88
N ASN A 166 9.99 7.00 -17.73
CA ASN A 166 10.23 6.39 -19.05
C ASN A 166 11.12 5.13 -18.98
N ASP A 167 10.92 4.29 -17.96
CA ASP A 167 11.68 3.07 -17.75
C ASP A 167 11.22 1.96 -18.72
N ASP A 168 12.16 1.39 -19.48
CA ASP A 168 11.88 0.25 -20.36
C ASP A 168 11.85 -1.10 -19.61
N LEU A 169 12.54 -1.18 -18.46
CA LEU A 169 12.70 -2.42 -17.70
C LEU A 169 12.44 -2.21 -16.20
N ARG A 170 11.70 -3.15 -15.60
CA ARG A 170 11.55 -3.26 -14.14
C ARG A 170 11.84 -4.68 -13.69
N ARG A 171 12.77 -4.81 -12.73
CA ARG A 171 13.22 -6.11 -12.17
C ARG A 171 13.67 -7.11 -13.25
N GLY A 172 14.34 -6.59 -14.29
CA GLY A 172 14.84 -7.40 -15.42
C GLY A 172 13.76 -7.86 -16.42
N LYS A 173 12.51 -7.36 -16.32
CA LYS A 173 11.43 -7.61 -17.28
C LYS A 173 11.00 -6.30 -17.94
N PRO A 174 10.46 -6.33 -19.18
CA PRO A 174 9.84 -5.15 -19.79
C PRO A 174 8.78 -4.53 -18.88
N THR A 175 8.73 -3.20 -18.81
CA THR A 175 7.69 -2.50 -18.06
C THR A 175 6.31 -2.70 -18.70
N ASN A 176 5.25 -2.42 -17.94
CA ASN A 176 3.89 -2.74 -18.35
C ASN A 176 3.54 -2.10 -19.71
N HIS A 177 3.87 -0.81 -19.87
CA HIS A 177 3.57 -0.07 -21.10
C HIS A 177 4.35 -0.60 -22.31
N LYS A 178 5.54 -1.19 -22.11
CA LYS A 178 6.31 -1.85 -23.19
C LYS A 178 5.67 -3.15 -23.66
N VAL A 179 4.93 -3.85 -22.79
CA VAL A 179 4.26 -5.10 -23.13
C VAL A 179 2.86 -4.86 -23.70
N PHE A 180 2.08 -3.96 -23.07
CA PHE A 180 0.65 -3.84 -23.34
C PHE A 180 0.23 -2.54 -24.06
N GLY A 181 1.12 -1.55 -24.12
CA GLY A 181 0.82 -0.17 -24.55
C GLY A 181 0.59 0.78 -23.38
N GLU A 182 0.83 2.07 -23.60
CA GLU A 182 0.66 3.12 -22.58
C GLU A 182 -0.79 3.24 -22.10
N ASP A 183 -1.75 3.15 -23.03
CA ASP A 183 -3.18 3.21 -22.75
C ASP A 183 -3.62 2.10 -21.77
N ILE A 184 -3.19 0.87 -22.04
CA ILE A 184 -3.48 -0.29 -21.17
C ILE A 184 -2.73 -0.19 -19.84
N ALA A 185 -1.50 0.31 -19.83
CA ALA A 185 -0.74 0.49 -18.59
C ALA A 185 -1.41 1.51 -17.65
N VAL A 186 -1.87 2.65 -18.17
CA VAL A 186 -2.63 3.64 -17.40
C VAL A 186 -3.87 2.98 -16.79
N LEU A 187 -4.69 2.32 -17.62
CA LEU A 187 -5.94 1.69 -17.18
C LEU A 187 -5.71 0.53 -16.20
N ALA A 188 -4.63 -0.25 -16.35
CA ALA A 188 -4.27 -1.30 -15.40
C ALA A 188 -3.88 -0.73 -14.03
N GLY A 189 -3.17 0.40 -14.02
CA GLY A 189 -2.87 1.12 -12.78
C GLY A 189 -4.13 1.65 -12.08
N ASP A 190 -5.03 2.28 -12.85
CA ASP A 190 -6.30 2.80 -12.34
C ASP A 190 -7.21 1.69 -11.80
N ALA A 191 -7.27 0.55 -12.51
CA ALA A 191 -8.04 -0.61 -12.08
C ALA A 191 -7.49 -1.21 -10.77
N LEU A 192 -6.16 -1.31 -10.62
CA LEU A 192 -5.54 -1.76 -9.37
C LEU A 192 -5.83 -0.80 -8.20
N LEU A 193 -5.81 0.51 -8.45
CA LEU A 193 -6.15 1.50 -7.42
C LEU A 193 -7.61 1.37 -6.96
N ALA A 194 -8.55 1.31 -7.90
CA ALA A 194 -9.97 1.14 -7.58
C ALA A 194 -10.22 -0.20 -6.87
N PHE A 195 -9.64 -1.28 -7.39
CA PHE A 195 -9.81 -2.62 -6.83
C PHE A 195 -9.20 -2.75 -5.43
N ALA A 196 -8.13 -2.04 -5.09
CA ALA A 196 -7.57 -2.05 -3.74
C ALA A 196 -8.62 -1.63 -2.68
N PHE A 197 -9.42 -0.60 -2.97
CA PHE A 197 -10.48 -0.15 -2.08
C PHE A 197 -11.66 -1.13 -2.03
N GLU A 198 -12.10 -1.62 -3.19
CA GLU A 198 -13.15 -2.64 -3.28
C GLU A 198 -12.77 -3.89 -2.49
N HIS A 199 -11.54 -4.37 -2.67
CA HIS A 199 -11.04 -5.58 -2.05
C HIS A 199 -11.02 -5.46 -0.51
N ILE A 200 -10.60 -4.31 0.04
CA ILE A 200 -10.71 -4.06 1.49
C ILE A 200 -12.18 -4.08 1.93
N ALA A 201 -13.05 -3.38 1.22
CA ALA A 201 -14.44 -3.21 1.62
C ALA A 201 -15.23 -4.53 1.61
N VAL A 202 -15.01 -5.37 0.59
CA VAL A 202 -15.80 -6.57 0.34
C VAL A 202 -15.17 -7.83 0.95
N SER A 203 -13.84 -7.92 0.98
CA SER A 203 -13.15 -9.16 1.38
C SER A 203 -12.69 -9.18 2.84
N THR A 204 -12.79 -8.07 3.58
CA THR A 204 -12.45 -8.04 5.01
C THR A 204 -13.54 -8.67 5.86
N VAL A 205 -13.20 -9.78 6.52
CA VAL A 205 -14.13 -10.56 7.36
C VAL A 205 -13.71 -10.54 8.83
N GLY A 206 -14.67 -10.52 9.75
CA GLY A 206 -14.41 -10.54 11.19
C GLY A 206 -13.97 -9.18 11.77
N VAL A 207 -14.12 -8.11 10.99
CA VAL A 207 -13.84 -6.72 11.42
C VAL A 207 -15.14 -5.91 11.30
N PRO A 208 -15.55 -5.15 12.33
CA PRO A 208 -16.73 -4.27 12.27
C PRO A 208 -16.64 -3.27 11.11
N PRO A 209 -17.75 -2.98 10.40
CA PRO A 209 -17.77 -2.06 9.26
C PRO A 209 -17.15 -0.69 9.55
N SER A 210 -17.37 -0.13 10.74
CA SER A 210 -16.77 1.16 11.14
C SER A 210 -15.24 1.17 11.13
N ARG A 211 -14.60 0.04 11.47
CA ARG A 211 -13.15 -0.12 11.40
C ARG A 211 -12.65 -0.31 9.97
N ILE A 212 -13.43 -0.98 9.12
CA ILE A 212 -13.12 -1.14 7.69
C ILE A 212 -13.15 0.24 7.01
N VAL A 213 -14.22 1.01 7.21
CA VAL A 213 -14.36 2.37 6.67
C VAL A 213 -13.23 3.28 7.16
N ARG A 214 -12.87 3.21 8.45
CA ARG A 214 -11.72 3.95 8.97
C ARG A 214 -10.43 3.55 8.26
N GLY A 215 -10.16 2.25 8.10
CA GLY A 215 -8.97 1.75 7.39
C GLY A 215 -8.89 2.23 5.94
N ILE A 216 -10.02 2.24 5.23
CA ILE A 216 -10.13 2.81 3.87
C ILE A 216 -9.80 4.31 3.88
N GLY A 217 -10.31 5.06 4.87
CA GLY A 217 -10.02 6.48 5.02
C GLY A 217 -8.53 6.78 5.26
N GLU A 218 -7.88 6.01 6.14
CA GLU A 218 -6.44 6.14 6.40
C GLU A 218 -5.61 5.80 5.14
N LEU A 219 -6.00 4.74 4.40
CA LEU A 219 -5.34 4.37 3.16
C LEU A 219 -5.49 5.46 2.09
N ALA A 220 -6.71 5.98 1.89
CA ALA A 220 -6.98 7.06 0.95
C ALA A 220 -6.16 8.32 1.27
N LYS A 221 -6.08 8.68 2.56
CA LYS A 221 -5.24 9.80 3.01
C LYS A 221 -3.76 9.57 2.71
N ALA A 222 -3.25 8.37 2.99
CA ALA A 222 -1.84 8.03 2.81
C ALA A 222 -1.40 8.01 1.33
N ILE A 223 -2.33 7.83 0.39
CA ILE A 223 -2.01 7.69 -1.04
C ILE A 223 -2.39 8.93 -1.87
N GLY A 224 -3.29 9.77 -1.36
CA GLY A 224 -3.78 10.96 -2.06
C GLY A 224 -2.82 12.16 -2.00
N GLY A 225 -3.38 13.37 -2.16
CA GLY A 225 -2.63 14.63 -2.24
C GLY A 225 -1.96 15.12 -0.95
N GLU A 226 -2.01 14.35 0.13
CA GLU A 226 -1.22 14.58 1.37
C GLU A 226 -0.18 13.46 1.60
N GLY A 227 -0.05 12.51 0.66
CA GLY A 227 0.73 11.29 0.80
C GLY A 227 1.47 10.93 -0.47
N LEU A 228 1.30 9.68 -0.94
CA LEU A 228 2.04 9.13 -2.09
C LEU A 228 2.05 10.08 -3.30
N VAL A 229 0.88 10.51 -3.77
CA VAL A 229 0.79 11.38 -4.97
C VAL A 229 1.47 12.73 -4.75
N ALA A 230 1.41 13.30 -3.54
CA ALA A 230 2.08 14.56 -3.24
C ALA A 230 3.61 14.43 -3.24
N GLY A 231 4.15 13.24 -2.92
CA GLY A 231 5.59 12.99 -3.03
C GLY A 231 6.08 12.80 -4.47
N GLN A 232 5.17 12.64 -5.42
CA GLN A 232 5.48 12.39 -6.84
C GLN A 232 5.44 13.66 -7.71
N VAL A 233 4.88 14.76 -7.17
CA VAL A 233 4.79 16.09 -7.83
C VAL A 233 5.84 17.04 -7.28
#